data_AF-A0A0Q8PJ08-F1
#
_entry.id   AF-A0A0Q8PJ08-F1
#
_cell.length_a   1.000
_cell.length_b   1.000
_cell.length_c   1.000
_cell.angle_alpha   90.00
_cell.angle_beta   90.00
_cell.angle_gamma   90.00
#
_symmetry.space_group_name_H-M   'P 1'
#
loop_
_entity.id
_entity.type
_entity.pdbx_description
1 polymer ?
#
loop_
_entity_poly.entity_id
_entity_poly.type
_entity_poly.pdbx_seq_one_letter_code
_entity_poly.pdbx_strand_id
1 'polypeptide(L)'
;MTWKVTGMHCSSCSILIDENVEDLEGVTSSNTSMKKKVTTVTFDISRCNPAQIAAAIIGAGYQAAPATDAPRTARRSWLRRATG
;
A
#
# COMPACT_ATOMS: atom_id res chain seq x y z
N MET A 1 -4.90 4.34 -4.33
CA MET A 1 -5.00 2.85 -4.27
C MET A 1 -3.95 2.32 -3.30
N THR A 2 -4.10 1.11 -2.77
CA THR A 2 -3.18 0.54 -1.78
C THR A 2 -2.65 -0.82 -2.22
N TRP A 3 -1.37 -1.08 -1.97
CA TRP A 3 -0.68 -2.34 -2.23
C TRP A 3 -0.10 -2.89 -0.93
N LYS A 4 -0.18 -4.20 -0.76
CA LYS A 4 0.61 -4.93 0.23
C LYS A 4 1.99 -5.16 -0.34
N VAL A 5 3.01 -4.87 0.45
CA VAL A 5 4.41 -4.98 0.03
C VAL A 5 5.14 -5.98 0.92
N THR A 6 5.85 -6.93 0.30
CA THR A 6 6.73 -7.89 0.99
C THR A 6 8.18 -7.68 0.57
N GLY A 7 9.12 -8.12 1.43
CA GLY A 7 10.55 -7.92 1.23
C GLY A 7 11.15 -6.67 1.89
N MET A 8 10.33 -5.81 2.52
CA MET A 8 10.84 -4.68 3.28
C MET A 8 11.49 -5.13 4.60
N HIS A 9 12.79 -4.89 4.75
CA HIS A 9 13.57 -5.28 5.94
C HIS A 9 14.09 -4.10 6.78
N CYS A 10 14.08 -2.88 6.24
CA CYS A 10 14.59 -1.69 6.92
C CYS A 10 13.68 -0.48 6.68
N SER A 11 13.69 0.50 7.58
CA SER A 11 13.01 1.79 7.40
C SER A 11 13.46 2.55 6.15
N SER A 12 14.66 2.28 5.64
CA SER A 12 15.14 2.87 4.39
C SER A 12 14.44 2.27 3.16
N CYS A 13 13.88 1.05 3.26
CA CYS A 13 13.16 0.42 2.16
C CYS A 13 11.89 1.20 1.77
N SER A 14 11.20 1.82 2.73
CA SER A 14 10.00 2.59 2.42
C SER A 14 10.29 3.84 1.60
N ILE A 15 11.42 4.50 1.85
CA ILE A 15 11.82 5.71 1.11
C ILE A 15 12.10 5.33 -0.35
N LEU A 16 12.86 4.25 -0.58
CA LEU A 16 13.18 3.78 -1.94
C LEU A 16 11.95 3.36 -2.74
N ILE A 17 10.93 2.80 -2.07
CA ILE A 17 9.66 2.46 -2.70
C ILE A 17 8.92 3.74 -3.09
N ASP A 18 8.84 4.69 -2.17
CA ASP A 18 8.13 5.95 -2.38
C ASP A 18 8.77 6.75 -3.54
N GLU A 19 10.11 6.89 -3.56
CA GLU A 19 10.85 7.56 -4.64
C GLU A 19 10.62 6.90 -6.01
N ASN A 20 10.76 5.57 -6.13
CA ASN A 20 10.54 4.87 -7.41
C ASN A 20 9.11 4.97 -7.92
N VAL A 21 8.13 5.05 -7.01
CA VAL A 21 6.72 5.17 -7.39
C VAL A 21 6.39 6.60 -7.78
N GLU A 22 6.96 7.60 -7.09
CA GLU A 22 6.77 9.02 -7.42
C GLU A 22 7.43 9.44 -8.73
N ASP A 23 8.47 8.73 -9.18
CA ASP A 23 9.08 8.91 -10.50
C ASP A 23 8.15 8.52 -11.67
N LEU A 24 7.06 7.77 -11.42
CA LEU A 24 6.10 7.43 -12.46
C LEU A 24 5.26 8.64 -12.87
N GLU A 25 5.21 8.90 -14.18
CA GLU A 25 4.33 9.94 -14.71
C GLU A 25 2.86 9.70 -14.33
N GLY A 26 2.24 10.73 -13.73
CA GLY A 26 0.86 10.66 -13.26
C GLY A 26 0.71 10.25 -11.80
N VAL A 27 1.77 9.85 -11.10
CA VAL A 27 1.74 9.73 -9.64
C VAL A 27 1.80 11.11 -9.00
N THR A 28 0.90 11.36 -8.05
CA THR A 28 0.83 12.63 -7.30
C THR A 28 1.53 12.52 -5.96
N SER A 29 1.41 11.36 -5.30
CA SER A 29 2.05 11.10 -4.01
C SER A 29 2.03 9.61 -3.72
N SER A 30 3.08 9.15 -3.05
CA SER A 30 3.20 7.82 -2.48
C SER A 30 3.41 7.90 -0.96
N ASN A 31 2.95 6.87 -0.25
CA ASN A 31 3.22 6.74 1.17
C ASN A 31 3.35 5.28 1.57
N THR A 32 4.55 4.89 1.96
CA THR A 32 4.84 3.53 2.40
C THR A 32 4.89 3.42 3.92
N SER A 33 4.08 2.51 4.46
CA SER A 33 4.04 2.20 5.89
C SER A 33 4.69 0.84 6.15
N MET A 34 5.95 0.86 6.61
CA MET A 34 6.67 -0.33 7.05
C MET A 34 5.91 -1.16 8.09
N LYS A 35 5.32 -0.49 9.10
CA LYS A 35 4.57 -1.13 10.18
C LYS A 35 3.38 -1.93 9.66
N LYS A 36 2.69 -1.40 8.65
CA LYS A 36 1.50 -2.02 8.05
C LYS A 36 1.85 -2.91 6.86
N LYS A 37 3.09 -2.85 6.35
CA LYS A 37 3.55 -3.48 5.12
C LYS A 37 2.67 -3.12 3.92
N VAL A 38 2.31 -1.84 3.82
CA VAL A 38 1.47 -1.34 2.73
C VAL A 38 2.03 -0.04 2.16
N THR A 39 1.81 0.15 0.86
CA THR A 39 2.09 1.38 0.14
C THR A 39 0.78 1.92 -0.40
N THR A 40 0.50 3.20 -0.14
CA THR A 40 -0.68 3.89 -0.66
C THR A 40 -0.22 4.91 -1.67
N VAL A 41 -0.80 4.88 -2.87
CA VAL A 41 -0.40 5.76 -3.97
C VAL A 41 -1.63 6.49 -4.51
N THR A 42 -1.50 7.78 -4.65
CA THR A 42 -2.45 8.66 -5.33
C THR A 42 -1.90 8.95 -6.72
N PHE A 43 -2.67 8.63 -7.76
CA PHE A 43 -2.24 8.76 -9.15
C PHE A 43 -3.42 9.09 -10.05
N ASP A 44 -3.11 9.72 -11.18
CA ASP A 44 -4.05 10.01 -12.26
C ASP A 44 -4.21 8.76 -13.14
N ILE A 45 -5.42 8.19 -13.13
CA ILE A 45 -5.78 6.99 -13.90
C ILE A 45 -5.68 7.18 -15.42
N SER A 46 -5.64 8.42 -15.92
CA SER A 46 -5.47 8.70 -17.36
C SER A 46 -4.01 8.63 -17.81
N ARG A 47 -3.06 8.73 -16.87
CA ARG A 47 -1.61 8.76 -17.15
C ARG A 47 -0.86 7.55 -16.58
N CYS A 48 -1.35 7.00 -15.48
CA CYS A 48 -0.75 5.86 -14.80
C CYS A 48 -1.82 4.82 -14.48
N ASN A 49 -1.44 3.55 -14.44
CA ASN A 49 -2.33 2.46 -14.07
C ASN A 49 -1.78 1.62 -12.92
N PRO A 50 -2.63 0.84 -12.23
CA PRO A 50 -2.21 0.04 -11.09
C PRO A 50 -1.10 -0.99 -11.39
N ALA A 51 -1.03 -1.48 -12.62
CA ALA A 51 -0.03 -2.46 -13.03
C ALA A 51 1.36 -1.81 -13.19
N GLN A 52 1.44 -0.58 -13.70
CA GLN A 52 2.68 0.20 -13.75
C GLN A 52 3.24 0.48 -12.35
N ILE A 53 2.37 0.86 -11.42
CA ILE A 53 2.77 1.09 -10.02
C ILE A 53 3.29 -0.20 -9.38
N ALA A 54 2.58 -1.32 -9.56
CA ALA A 54 3.05 -2.61 -9.07
C ALA A 54 4.40 -3.02 -9.69
N ALA A 55 4.58 -2.78 -11.00
CA ALA A 55 5.82 -3.06 -11.71
C ALA A 55 6.99 -2.21 -11.20
N ALA A 56 6.78 -0.93 -10.87
CA ALA A 56 7.82 -0.07 -10.28
C ALA A 56 8.27 -0.59 -8.91
N ILE A 57 7.32 -1.01 -8.05
CA ILE A 57 7.66 -1.61 -6.74
C ILE A 57 8.43 -2.93 -6.94
N ILE A 58 8.09 -3.72 -7.95
CA ILE A 58 8.80 -4.95 -8.29
C ILE A 58 10.21 -4.66 -8.83
N GLY A 59 10.35 -3.66 -9.70
CA GLY A 59 11.62 -3.19 -10.24
C GLY A 59 12.57 -2.68 -9.15
N ALA A 60 12.02 -2.09 -8.08
CA ALA A 60 12.77 -1.68 -6.89
C ALA A 60 13.23 -2.87 -6.00
N GLY A 61 12.89 -4.11 -6.35
CA GLY A 61 13.33 -5.32 -5.65
C GLY A 61 12.35 -5.84 -4.58
N TYR A 62 11.11 -5.36 -4.58
CA TYR A 62 10.08 -5.79 -3.63
C TYR A 62 8.98 -6.59 -4.33
N GLN A 63 8.02 -7.13 -3.59
CA GLN A 63 6.81 -7.68 -4.20
C GLN A 63 5.61 -6.84 -3.81
N ALA A 64 4.74 -6.55 -4.76
CA ALA A 64 3.53 -5.77 -4.55
C ALA A 64 2.29 -6.56 -4.99
N ALA A 65 1.26 -6.59 -4.13
CA ALA A 65 -0.05 -7.12 -4.46
C ALA A 65 -1.12 -6.09 -4.11
N PRO A 66 -2.20 -5.93 -4.91
CA PRO A 66 -3.28 -5.02 -4.55
C PRO A 66 -3.83 -5.38 -3.18
N ALA A 67 -3.86 -4.39 -2.28
CA ALA A 67 -4.50 -4.57 -0.98
C ALA A 67 -6.00 -4.58 -1.23
N THR A 68 -6.59 -5.76 -1.35
CA THR A 68 -8.03 -5.93 -1.26
C THR A 68 -8.43 -5.54 0.17
N ASP A 69 -8.73 -4.26 0.39
CA ASP A 69 -9.28 -3.79 1.65
C ASP A 69 -10.75 -4.23 1.68
N ALA A 70 -10.99 -5.43 2.22
CA ALA A 70 -12.27 -5.63 2.89
C ALA A 70 -12.27 -4.62 4.05
N PRO A 71 -13.27 -3.72 4.15
CA PRO A 71 -13.25 -2.64 5.12
C PRO A 71 -12.98 -3.23 6.49
N ARG A 72 -11.85 -2.85 7.09
CA ARG A 72 -11.45 -3.29 8.44
C ARG A 72 -12.26 -2.57 9.53
N THR A 73 -13.55 -2.36 9.27
CA THR A 73 -14.57 -1.84 10.16
C THR A 73 -15.74 -2.84 10.19
N ALA A 74 -15.45 -4.08 10.57
CA ALA A 74 -16.49 -4.99 11.02
C ALA A 74 -15.94 -5.94 12.09
N ARG A 75 -16.62 -5.92 13.24
CA ARG A 75 -16.49 -6.81 14.41
C ARG A 75 -15.26 -6.60 15.29
N ARG A 76 -15.26 -5.53 16.09
CA ARG A 76 -15.03 -5.62 17.55
C ARG A 76 -15.75 -4.50 18.30
N SER A 77 -17.08 -4.53 18.30
CA SER A 77 -17.87 -3.95 19.39
C SER A 77 -19.15 -4.78 19.52
N TRP A 78 -19.52 -5.10 20.76
CA TRP A 78 -20.71 -5.84 21.19
C TRP A 78 -20.63 -7.38 21.20
N LEU A 79 -20.07 -7.94 22.28
CA LEU A 79 -20.67 -9.06 23.03
C LEU A 79 -19.98 -9.27 24.41
N ARG A 80 -20.26 -8.40 25.38
CA ARG A 80 -20.44 -8.88 26.76
C ARG A 80 -21.91 -8.63 27.08
N ARG A 81 -22.67 -9.71 26.96
CA ARG A 81 -24.08 -9.78 27.33
C ARG A 81 -24.21 -9.52 28.83
N ALA A 82 -25.11 -8.62 29.17
CA ALA A 82 -25.82 -8.66 30.43
C ALA A 82 -26.45 -10.05 30.62
N THR A 83 -26.24 -10.63 31.79
CA THR A 83 -27.02 -11.72 32.39
C THR A 83 -26.73 -11.50 33.87
N GLY A 84 -27.65 -10.95 34.65
CA GLY A 84 -28.96 -11.49 34.96
C GLY A 84 -28.92 -11.76 36.45
#